data_AF-A0A7S3GWA6-F1
#
_entry.id   AF-A0A7S3GWA6-F1
#
_cell.length_a   1.000
_cell.length_b   1.000
_cell.length_c   1.000
_cell.angle_alpha   90.00
_cell.angle_beta   90.00
_cell.angle_gamma   90.00
#
_symmetry.space_group_name_H-M   'P 1'
#
loop_
_entity.id
_entity.type
_entity.pdbx_description
1 polymer ?
#
loop_
_entity_poly.entity_id
_entity_poly.type
_entity_poly.pdbx_seq_one_letter_code
_entity_poly.pdbx_strand_id
1 'polypeptide(L)'
;NAAPGNKYAAGMVYVLFGKATTSAYVDIDLASFVTSASTGFTIAGPGSFYNLGASPMNIRPLGDVNGDKIDDFAVTSVRGSVPSPGAGAVWILYGQKTT
;
A
#
# COMPACT_ATOMS: atom_id res chain seq x y z
N ASN A 1 -7.21 4.91 12.54
CA ASN A 1 -6.05 4.84 11.62
C ASN A 1 -4.88 4.18 12.31
N ALA A 2 -4.20 3.26 11.61
CA ALA A 2 -2.99 2.60 12.11
C ALA A 2 -1.88 3.62 12.45
N ALA A 3 -1.05 3.28 13.44
CA ALA A 3 0.08 4.08 13.91
C ALA A 3 1.42 3.32 13.77
N PRO A 4 1.82 2.91 12.55
CA PRO A 4 3.08 2.21 12.34
C PRO A 4 4.27 3.01 12.85
N GLY A 5 5.15 2.37 13.64
CA GLY A 5 6.31 3.02 14.24
C GLY A 5 5.97 4.16 15.21
N ASN A 6 4.82 4.09 15.89
CA ASN A 6 4.33 5.12 16.83
C ASN A 6 4.07 6.50 16.19
N LYS A 7 3.71 6.52 14.90
CA LYS A 7 3.40 7.75 14.16
C LYS A 7 1.90 7.98 14.12
N TYR A 8 1.43 9.03 14.80
CA TYR A 8 0.00 9.32 14.91
C TYR A 8 -0.64 9.52 13.53
N ALA A 9 -1.70 8.75 13.25
CA ALA A 9 -2.45 8.83 12.00
C ALA A 9 -1.57 8.73 10.73
N ALA A 10 -0.47 7.99 10.78
CA ALA A 10 0.35 7.73 9.60
C ALA A 10 -0.39 6.89 8.55
N GLY A 11 -1.21 5.93 9.01
CA GLY A 11 -1.92 5.00 8.15
C GLY A 11 -1.02 3.89 7.62
N MET A 12 -1.65 2.86 7.06
CA MET A 12 -0.97 1.67 6.55
C MET A 12 -1.81 1.02 5.45
N VAL A 13 -1.16 0.57 4.40
CA VAL A 13 -1.77 -0.20 3.31
C VAL A 13 -1.23 -1.63 3.38
N TYR A 14 -2.12 -2.61 3.25
CA TYR A 14 -1.75 -4.02 3.11
C TYR A 14 -1.91 -4.40 1.64
N VAL A 15 -0.84 -4.92 1.05
CA VAL A 15 -0.83 -5.49 -0.29
C VAL A 15 -0.83 -7.01 -0.11
N LEU A 16 -1.90 -7.66 -0.56
CA LEU A 16 -2.03 -9.12 -0.49
C LEU A 16 -1.87 -9.71 -1.88
N PHE A 17 -1.06 -10.76 -1.99
CA PHE A 17 -0.91 -11.47 -3.25
C PHE A 17 -2.07 -12.41 -3.49
N GLY A 18 -2.63 -12.37 -4.69
CA GLY A 18 -3.70 -13.27 -5.10
C GLY A 18 -3.30 -14.73 -4.91
N LYS A 19 -4.27 -15.56 -4.53
CA LYS A 19 -4.10 -17.01 -4.38
C LYS A 19 -4.94 -17.73 -5.41
N ALA A 20 -4.50 -18.92 -5.80
CA ALA A 20 -5.31 -19.82 -6.61
C ALA A 20 -6.59 -20.17 -5.85
N THR A 21 -7.68 -20.49 -6.56
CA THR A 21 -8.99 -20.77 -5.95
C THR A 21 -8.92 -21.88 -4.89
N THR A 22 -8.04 -22.86 -5.05
CA THR A 22 -7.82 -23.97 -4.10
C THR A 22 -7.13 -23.56 -2.79
N SER A 23 -6.51 -22.37 -2.75
CA SER A 23 -5.85 -21.79 -1.58
C SER A 23 -6.30 -20.35 -1.31
N ALA A 24 -7.51 -20.00 -1.77
CA ALA A 24 -8.06 -18.67 -1.63
C ALA A 24 -8.19 -18.27 -0.15
N TYR A 25 -8.05 -16.98 0.12
CA TYR A 25 -8.38 -16.43 1.43
C TYR A 25 -9.87 -16.61 1.68
N VAL A 26 -10.23 -17.30 2.76
CA VAL A 26 -11.63 -17.40 3.21
C VAL A 26 -12.04 -16.12 3.93
N ASP A 27 -11.15 -15.59 4.75
CA ASP A 27 -11.27 -14.30 5.43
C ASP A 27 -9.89 -13.67 5.59
N ILE A 28 -9.84 -12.34 5.76
CA ILE A 28 -8.62 -11.56 5.95
C ILE A 28 -8.80 -10.72 7.21
N ASP A 29 -8.35 -11.24 8.35
CA ASP A 29 -8.22 -10.48 9.58
C ASP A 29 -6.85 -9.78 9.63
N LEU A 30 -6.85 -8.47 9.41
CA LEU A 30 -5.63 -7.65 9.42
C LEU A 30 -4.95 -7.58 10.81
N ALA A 31 -5.65 -7.89 11.90
CA ALA A 31 -5.06 -7.91 13.23
C ALA A 31 -4.10 -9.09 13.43
N SER A 32 -4.36 -10.20 12.75
CA SER A 32 -3.56 -11.44 12.83
C SER A 32 -2.81 -11.76 11.53
N PHE A 33 -3.04 -11.00 10.45
CA PHE A 33 -2.40 -11.24 9.17
C PHE A 33 -0.88 -11.03 9.20
N VAL A 34 -0.13 -12.05 8.80
CA VAL A 34 1.33 -12.01 8.68
C VAL A 34 1.74 -11.91 7.22
N THR A 35 2.43 -10.82 6.87
CA THR A 35 3.02 -10.62 5.55
C THR A 35 4.32 -11.39 5.37
N SER A 36 4.52 -11.93 4.17
CA SER A 36 5.72 -12.66 3.75
C SER A 36 5.88 -12.52 2.23
N ALA A 37 7.03 -12.93 1.69
CA ALA A 37 7.26 -12.97 0.24
C ALA A 37 6.19 -13.76 -0.55
N SER A 38 5.40 -14.63 0.11
CA SER A 38 4.34 -15.42 -0.52
C SER A 38 2.91 -14.92 -0.25
N THR A 39 2.72 -13.99 0.69
CA THR A 39 1.40 -13.50 1.12
C THR A 39 1.21 -12.01 0.87
N GLY A 40 2.31 -11.27 0.68
CA GLY A 40 2.29 -9.85 0.38
C GLY A 40 3.15 -9.03 1.35
N PHE A 41 2.89 -7.73 1.45
CA PHE A 41 3.68 -6.80 2.24
C PHE A 41 2.83 -5.62 2.74
N THR A 42 3.39 -4.81 3.64
CA THR A 42 2.77 -3.58 4.13
C THR A 42 3.51 -2.34 3.63
N ILE A 43 2.76 -1.26 3.44
CA ILE A 43 3.29 0.08 3.15
C ILE A 43 2.85 0.98 4.30
N ALA A 44 3.81 1.41 5.12
CA ALA A 44 3.57 2.28 6.25
C ALA A 44 3.64 3.75 5.83
N GLY A 45 2.75 4.59 6.39
CA GLY A 45 2.88 6.03 6.27
C GLY A 45 4.24 6.51 6.81
N PRO A 46 5.00 7.32 6.06
CA PRO A 46 6.37 7.68 6.42
C PRO A 46 6.45 8.62 7.63
N GLY A 47 5.37 9.35 7.95
CA GLY A 47 5.30 10.30 9.07
C GLY A 47 3.89 10.37 9.67
N SER A 48 3.76 11.14 10.74
CA SER A 48 2.46 11.45 11.33
C SER A 48 1.56 12.19 10.33
N PHE A 49 0.24 11.99 10.44
CA PHE A 49 -0.80 12.63 9.63
C PHE A 49 -0.80 12.32 8.12
N TYR A 50 -0.01 11.34 7.67
CA TYR A 50 -0.06 10.89 6.27
C TYR A 50 -1.39 10.22 5.91
N ASN A 51 -2.09 9.62 6.87
CA ASN A 51 -3.39 8.97 6.65
C ASN A 51 -3.39 8.01 5.43
N LEU A 52 -2.28 7.29 5.22
CA LEU A 52 -2.14 6.37 4.10
C LEU A 52 -3.21 5.28 4.17
N GLY A 53 -3.89 5.02 3.05
CA GLY A 53 -4.97 4.03 2.98
C GLY A 53 -6.28 4.44 3.69
N ALA A 54 -6.38 5.66 4.22
CA ALA A 54 -7.60 6.11 4.90
C ALA A 54 -8.72 6.52 3.93
N SER A 55 -8.42 6.71 2.64
CA SER A 55 -9.38 7.07 1.61
C SER A 55 -9.30 6.11 0.42
N PRO A 56 -10.44 5.77 -0.22
CA PRO A 56 -10.44 4.99 -1.47
C PRO A 56 -9.69 5.73 -2.60
N MET A 57 -9.38 7.01 -2.41
CA MET A 57 -8.59 7.78 -3.37
C MET A 57 -7.07 7.56 -3.24
N ASN A 58 -6.64 6.87 -2.18
CA ASN A 58 -5.22 6.65 -1.92
C ASN A 58 -4.60 5.54 -2.76
N ILE A 59 -5.39 4.72 -3.47
CA ILE A 59 -4.88 3.63 -4.31
C ILE A 59 -5.42 3.82 -5.73
N ARG A 60 -4.53 3.80 -6.72
CA ARG A 60 -4.88 3.99 -8.13
C ARG A 60 -4.16 2.98 -9.03
N PRO A 61 -4.89 2.24 -9.90
CA PRO A 61 -4.24 1.47 -10.95
C PRO A 61 -3.58 2.44 -11.94
N LEU A 62 -2.38 2.11 -12.39
CA LEU A 62 -1.67 2.89 -13.42
C LEU A 62 -1.51 2.13 -14.73
N GLY A 63 -1.65 0.80 -14.71
CA GLY A 63 -1.17 -0.06 -15.79
C GLY A 63 0.36 -0.14 -15.76
N ASP A 64 0.95 -0.74 -16.77
CA ASP A 64 2.42 -0.76 -16.95
C ASP A 64 2.94 0.63 -17.36
N VAL A 65 3.57 1.36 -16.44
CA VAL A 65 4.13 2.70 -16.69
C VAL A 65 5.64 2.69 -16.92
N ASN A 66 6.31 1.56 -16.70
CA ASN A 66 7.77 1.44 -16.85
C ASN A 66 8.21 0.54 -18.04
N GLY A 67 7.27 -0.11 -18.72
CA GLY A 67 7.48 -0.89 -19.94
C GLY A 67 7.85 -2.36 -19.72
N ASP A 68 7.63 -2.93 -18.53
CA ASP A 68 8.01 -4.32 -18.22
C ASP A 68 6.91 -5.37 -18.47
N LYS A 69 5.73 -4.91 -18.93
CA LYS A 69 4.50 -5.67 -19.20
C LYS A 69 3.79 -6.18 -17.94
N ILE A 70 3.98 -5.53 -16.81
CA ILE A 70 3.31 -5.82 -15.54
C ILE A 70 2.60 -4.56 -15.07
N ASP A 71 1.35 -4.68 -14.64
CA ASP A 71 0.60 -3.51 -14.17
C ASP A 71 1.18 -2.94 -12.87
N ASP A 72 1.31 -1.62 -12.84
CA ASP A 72 1.76 -0.83 -11.70
C ASP A 72 0.58 -0.15 -10.99
N PHE A 73 0.84 0.36 -9.79
CA PHE A 73 -0.14 1.16 -9.05
C PHE A 73 0.50 2.30 -8.28
N ALA A 74 -0.29 3.35 -8.02
CA ALA A 74 0.08 4.43 -7.13
C ALA A 74 -0.55 4.27 -5.76
N VAL A 75 0.22 4.64 -4.74
CA VAL A 75 -0.28 4.97 -3.41
C VAL A 75 -0.11 6.46 -3.18
N THR A 76 -1.16 7.12 -2.70
CA THR A 76 -1.16 8.57 -2.50
C THR A 76 -1.54 8.94 -1.08
N SER A 77 -1.08 10.11 -0.64
CA SER A 77 -1.51 10.76 0.59
C SER A 77 -1.76 12.23 0.30
N VAL A 78 -3.02 12.69 0.44
CA VAL A 78 -3.37 14.11 0.25
C VAL A 78 -2.88 15.00 1.40
N ARG A 79 -2.52 14.41 2.53
CA ARG A 79 -1.95 15.08 3.70
C ARG A 79 -0.44 14.85 3.84
N GLY A 80 0.16 14.24 2.82
CA GLY A 80 1.61 14.06 2.74
C GLY A 80 2.29 15.40 2.95
N SER A 81 3.34 15.39 3.77
CA SER A 81 4.04 16.60 4.20
C SER A 81 5.45 16.64 3.65
N VAL A 82 5.61 16.32 2.36
CA VAL A 82 6.91 16.33 1.66
C VAL A 82 6.74 17.12 0.35
N PRO A 83 7.49 18.21 0.12
CA PRO A 83 8.45 18.82 1.05
C PRO A 83 7.80 19.69 2.15
N SER A 84 6.52 20.07 2.00
CA SER A 84 5.82 20.96 2.95
C SER A 84 4.48 20.38 3.42
N PRO A 85 3.94 20.80 4.58
CA PRO A 85 2.66 20.31 5.10
C PRO A 85 1.52 20.45 4.09
N GLY A 86 0.81 19.35 3.84
CA GLY A 86 -0.35 19.33 2.94
C GLY A 86 -0.03 19.41 1.44
N ALA A 87 1.25 19.35 1.04
CA ALA A 87 1.63 19.24 -0.37
C ALA A 87 1.08 17.97 -1.05
N GLY A 88 0.82 16.95 -0.23
CA GLY A 88 0.50 15.62 -0.69
C GLY A 88 1.76 14.84 -1.07
N ALA A 89 1.60 13.55 -1.28
CA ALA A 89 2.66 12.65 -1.72
C ALA A 89 2.08 11.54 -2.60
N VAL A 90 2.87 11.10 -3.58
CA VAL A 90 2.54 9.99 -4.49
C VAL A 90 3.75 9.07 -4.55
N TRP A 91 3.52 7.78 -4.36
CA TRP A 91 4.49 6.72 -4.57
C TRP A 91 3.96 5.81 -5.67
N ILE A 92 4.80 5.53 -6.66
CA ILE A 92 4.53 4.53 -7.69
C ILE A 92 5.19 3.24 -7.26
N LEU A 93 4.43 2.15 -7.27
CA LEU A 93 4.91 0.81 -7.00
C LEU A 93 4.88 0.03 -8.30
N TYR A 94 6.08 -0.36 -8.75
CA TYR A 94 6.22 -1.15 -9.94
C TYR A 94 5.86 -2.60 -9.67
N GLY A 95 5.02 -3.16 -10.54
CA GLY A 95 4.74 -4.58 -10.59
C GLY A 95 6.02 -5.36 -10.91
N GLN A 96 6.12 -6.59 -10.41
CA GLN A 96 7.27 -7.46 -10.69
C GLN A 96 6.82 -8.92 -10.80
N LYS A 97 7.52 -9.69 -11.65
CA LYS A 97 7.34 -11.13 -11.71
C LYS A 97 7.93 -11.77 -10.47
N THR A 98 7.22 -12.75 -9.93
CA THR A 98 7.80 -13.67 -8.96
C THR A 98 8.76 -14.60 -9.71
N THR A 99 10.06 -14.42 -9.50
CA THR A 99 11.09 -15.39 -9.93
C THR A 99 11.19 -16.55 -8.95
#